data_AF-A0A923U034-F1
#
_entry.id   AF-A0A923U034-F1
#
_cell.length_a   1.000
_cell.length_b   1.000
_cell.length_c   1.000
_cell.angle_alpha   90.00
_cell.angle_beta   90.00
_cell.angle_gamma   90.00
#
_symmetry.space_group_name_H-M   'P 1'
#
loop_
_entity.id
_entity.type
_entity.pdbx_description
1 polymer ?
#
loop_
_entity_poly.entity_id
_entity_poly.type
_entity_poly.pdbx_seq_one_letter_code
_entity_poly.pdbx_strand_id
1 'polypeptide(L)'
;MDSCLIIKRTVLISVLVLFYFLSSCEERSKNYVQKDTLALIKNREFLRKHSFCTCMELVNTCQKEDYSKGIYFEKSSYDPEAFLKIDSFVKSHKPTYKSYTGKSLGTAECLDLYESDSLKNEIESLDAYLSQD
;
A
#
# COMPACT_ATOMS: atom_id res chain seq x y z
N MET A 1 16.13 63.29 15.40
CA MET A 1 15.58 62.17 16.17
C MET A 1 14.54 61.51 15.29
N ASP A 2 14.83 60.39 14.61
CA ASP A 2 13.81 59.54 13.94
C ASP A 2 14.37 58.25 13.29
N SER A 3 15.70 58.06 13.24
CA SER A 3 16.28 56.85 12.64
C SER A 3 16.12 55.58 13.49
N CYS A 4 15.81 55.71 14.80
CA CYS A 4 15.65 54.57 15.71
C CYS A 4 14.27 53.90 15.61
N LEU A 5 13.23 54.64 15.23
CA LEU A 5 11.86 54.11 15.11
C LEU A 5 11.67 53.26 13.85
N ILE A 6 12.38 53.61 12.77
CA ILE A 6 12.29 52.91 11.47
C ILE A 6 12.91 51.52 11.58
N ILE A 7 14.10 51.40 12.19
CA ILE A 7 14.80 50.12 12.34
C ILE A 7 13.98 49.12 13.18
N LYS A 8 13.33 49.57 14.25
CA LYS A 8 12.46 48.69 15.08
C LYS A 8 11.26 48.14 14.31
N ARG A 9 10.69 48.92 13.37
CA ARG A 9 9.55 48.47 12.54
C ARG A 9 9.97 47.49 11.45
N THR A 10 11.12 47.70 10.83
CA THR A 10 11.63 46.80 9.78
C THR A 10 12.00 45.42 10.34
N VAL A 11 12.59 45.36 11.54
CA VAL A 11 12.92 44.08 12.21
C VAL A 11 11.67 43.30 12.62
N LEU A 12 10.61 43.99 13.07
CA LEU A 12 9.38 43.30 13.46
C LEU A 12 8.66 42.69 12.25
N ILE A 13 8.66 43.38 11.10
CA ILE A 13 8.04 42.91 9.86
C ILE A 13 8.82 41.72 9.30
N SER A 14 10.17 41.75 9.30
CA SER A 14 10.96 40.62 8.81
C SER A 14 10.84 39.37 9.67
N VAL A 15 10.71 39.51 10.99
CA VAL A 15 10.43 38.38 11.90
C VAL A 15 9.04 37.80 11.64
N LEU A 16 8.00 38.62 11.47
CA LEU A 16 6.65 38.15 11.18
C LEU A 16 6.58 37.41 9.83
N VAL A 17 7.24 37.92 8.79
CA VAL A 17 7.30 37.27 7.47
C VAL A 17 7.98 35.90 7.56
N LEU A 18 9.08 35.78 8.32
CA LEU A 18 9.74 34.49 8.57
C LEU A 18 8.83 33.47 9.27
N PHE A 19 8.04 33.90 10.26
CA PHE A 19 7.08 33.02 10.93
C PHE A 19 5.99 32.51 9.97
N TYR A 20 5.46 33.36 9.09
CA TYR A 20 4.47 32.93 8.09
C TYR A 20 5.04 31.90 7.09
N PHE A 21 6.28 32.07 6.64
CA PHE A 21 6.92 31.11 5.73
C PHE A 21 7.18 29.76 6.40
N LEU A 22 7.64 29.74 7.66
CA LEU A 22 7.90 28.51 8.41
C LEU A 22 6.61 27.72 8.68
N SER A 23 5.52 28.39 9.07
CA SER A 23 4.23 27.72 9.31
C SER A 23 3.65 27.10 8.03
N SER A 24 3.79 27.76 6.87
CA SER A 24 3.30 27.21 5.59
C SER A 24 4.08 25.98 5.11
N CYS A 25 5.36 25.87 5.50
CA CYS A 25 6.22 24.76 5.13
C CYS A 25 5.87 23.48 5.92
N GLU A 26 5.51 23.63 7.20
CA GLU A 26 5.14 22.53 8.07
C GLU A 26 3.78 21.90 7.68
N GLU A 27 2.79 22.72 7.27
CA GLU A 27 1.50 22.22 6.79
C GLU A 27 1.61 21.50 5.44
N ARG A 28 2.45 21.97 4.51
CA ARG A 28 2.70 21.23 3.27
C ARG A 28 3.36 19.88 3.57
N SER A 29 4.40 19.86 4.40
CA SER A 29 5.11 18.63 4.76
C SER A 29 4.19 17.55 5.32
N LYS A 30 3.28 17.90 6.25
CA LYS A 30 2.32 16.94 6.83
C LYS A 30 1.36 16.36 5.77
N ASN A 31 0.90 17.18 4.82
CA ASN A 31 0.01 16.74 3.75
C ASN A 31 0.69 15.82 2.72
N TYR A 32 1.97 16.07 2.39
CA TYR A 32 2.73 15.18 1.50
C TYR A 32 2.97 13.81 2.13
N VAL A 33 3.43 13.75 3.38
CA VAL A 33 3.69 12.49 4.11
C VAL A 33 2.42 11.63 4.23
N GLN A 34 1.27 12.27 4.49
CA GLN A 34 -0.01 11.56 4.58
C GLN A 34 -0.47 11.00 3.23
N LYS A 35 -0.24 11.72 2.14
CA LYS A 35 -0.59 11.30 0.78
C LYS A 35 0.25 10.10 0.33
N ASP A 36 1.56 10.14 0.58
CA ASP A 36 2.49 9.06 0.22
C ASP A 36 2.17 7.77 0.99
N THR A 37 1.84 7.91 2.28
CA THR A 37 1.40 6.79 3.13
C THR A 37 0.10 6.16 2.59
N LEU A 38 -0.87 6.97 2.17
CA LEU A 38 -2.13 6.47 1.63
C LEU A 38 -1.94 5.76 0.27
N ALA A 39 -1.06 6.29 -0.58
CA ALA A 39 -0.71 5.68 -1.86
C ALA A 39 -0.03 4.31 -1.65
N LEU A 40 0.91 4.23 -0.70
CA LEU A 40 1.57 2.98 -0.33
C LEU A 40 0.57 1.92 0.16
N ILE A 41 -0.31 2.29 1.10
CA ILE A 41 -1.35 1.39 1.63
C ILE A 41 -2.25 0.88 0.50
N LYS A 42 -2.66 1.77 -0.41
CA LYS A 42 -3.51 1.41 -1.55
C LYS A 42 -2.80 0.44 -2.50
N ASN A 43 -1.51 0.64 -2.75
CA ASN A 43 -0.73 -0.26 -3.60
C ASN A 43 -0.56 -1.65 -2.98
N ARG A 44 -0.24 -1.71 -1.68
CA ARG A 44 -0.17 -2.98 -0.94
C ARG A 44 -1.49 -3.75 -0.99
N GLU A 45 -2.62 -3.05 -0.91
CA GLU A 45 -3.95 -3.66 -1.04
C GLU A 45 -4.21 -4.27 -2.42
N PHE A 46 -3.59 -3.77 -3.49
CA PHE A 46 -3.69 -4.40 -4.80
C PHE A 46 -2.97 -5.75 -4.85
N LEU A 47 -1.75 -5.87 -4.29
CA LEU A 47 -1.08 -7.16 -4.16
C LEU A 47 -1.88 -8.14 -3.29
N ARG A 48 -2.51 -7.64 -2.22
CA ARG A 48 -3.36 -8.44 -1.33
C ARG A 48 -4.61 -8.99 -2.04
N LYS A 49 -5.25 -8.19 -2.88
CA LYS A 49 -6.40 -8.64 -3.68
C LYS A 49 -5.97 -9.57 -4.81
N HIS A 50 -4.82 -9.30 -5.42
CA HIS A 50 -4.22 -10.20 -6.40
C HIS A 50 -3.95 -11.58 -5.80
N SER A 51 -3.33 -11.65 -4.62
CA SER A 51 -3.03 -12.92 -3.94
C SER A 51 -4.29 -13.71 -3.59
N PHE A 52 -5.38 -13.04 -3.20
CA PHE A 52 -6.67 -13.70 -2.98
C PHE A 52 -7.20 -14.34 -4.26
N CYS A 53 -7.19 -13.61 -5.38
CA CYS A 53 -7.59 -14.16 -6.68
C CYS A 53 -6.70 -15.35 -7.08
N THR A 54 -5.38 -15.24 -6.94
CA THR A 54 -4.44 -16.35 -7.20
C THR A 54 -4.76 -17.56 -6.32
N CYS A 55 -5.07 -17.37 -5.04
CA CYS A 55 -5.47 -18.49 -4.18
C CYS A 55 -6.78 -19.13 -4.64
N MET A 56 -7.78 -18.32 -5.00
CA MET A 56 -9.07 -18.80 -5.48
C MET A 56 -8.94 -19.67 -6.75
N GLU A 57 -8.02 -19.33 -7.65
CA GLU A 57 -7.69 -20.17 -8.82
C GLU A 57 -7.15 -21.55 -8.45
N LEU A 58 -6.37 -21.65 -7.35
CA LEU A 58 -5.81 -22.92 -6.89
C LEU A 58 -6.86 -23.84 -6.26
N VAL A 59 -7.86 -23.27 -5.60
CA VAL A 59 -8.89 -24.04 -4.88
C VAL A 59 -10.16 -24.29 -5.67
N ASN A 60 -10.44 -23.49 -6.70
CA ASN A 60 -11.66 -23.55 -7.48
C ASN A 60 -11.45 -24.17 -8.87
N THR A 61 -11.52 -25.50 -8.95
CA THR A 61 -11.31 -26.25 -10.20
C THR A 61 -12.42 -26.10 -11.24
N CYS A 62 -13.53 -25.44 -10.88
CA CYS A 62 -14.73 -25.38 -11.72
C CYS A 62 -14.93 -24.02 -12.42
N GLN A 63 -14.12 -23.00 -12.11
CA GLN A 63 -14.24 -21.69 -12.75
C GLN A 63 -13.42 -21.61 -14.04
N LYS A 64 -14.06 -21.12 -15.11
CA LYS A 64 -13.40 -20.60 -16.31
C LYS A 64 -12.43 -19.50 -15.90
N GLU A 65 -11.33 -19.36 -16.66
CA GLU A 65 -10.29 -18.33 -16.49
C GLU A 65 -10.84 -17.02 -15.90
N ASP A 66 -10.46 -16.73 -14.66
CA ASP A 66 -10.83 -15.49 -13.98
C ASP A 66 -9.74 -14.44 -14.23
N TYR A 67 -10.02 -13.51 -15.15
CA TYR A 67 -9.11 -12.41 -15.47
C TYR A 67 -9.10 -11.30 -14.41
N SER A 68 -9.89 -11.42 -13.34
CA SER A 68 -10.00 -10.38 -12.30
C SER A 68 -8.68 -10.09 -11.60
N LYS A 69 -7.73 -11.03 -11.53
CA LYS A 69 -6.42 -10.77 -10.91
C LYS A 69 -5.59 -9.74 -11.67
N GLY A 70 -5.78 -9.66 -12.99
CA GLY A 70 -5.05 -8.74 -13.87
C GLY A 70 -5.38 -7.28 -13.58
N ILE A 71 -6.60 -6.97 -13.13
CA ILE A 71 -7.00 -5.58 -12.83
C ILE A 71 -6.18 -4.96 -11.70
N TYR A 72 -5.65 -5.77 -10.79
CA TYR A 72 -4.84 -5.30 -9.68
C TYR A 72 -3.41 -5.01 -10.11
N PHE A 73 -2.91 -5.71 -11.13
CA PHE A 73 -1.67 -5.36 -11.80
C PHE A 73 -1.80 -4.00 -12.49
N GLU A 74 -2.84 -3.82 -13.32
CA GLU A 74 -3.08 -2.57 -14.07
C GLU A 74 -3.29 -1.33 -13.19
N LYS A 75 -3.74 -1.50 -11.94
CA LYS A 75 -4.01 -0.39 -11.01
C LYS A 75 -2.86 -0.09 -10.05
N SER A 76 -1.89 -0.97 -10.00
CA SER A 76 -0.79 -0.92 -9.03
C SER A 76 0.41 -0.18 -9.63
N SER A 77 1.20 0.45 -8.76
CA SER A 77 2.51 1.00 -9.07
C SER A 77 3.65 0.00 -8.80
N TYR A 78 3.35 -1.27 -8.55
CA TYR A 78 4.35 -2.31 -8.38
C TYR A 78 4.88 -2.81 -9.71
N ASP A 79 6.18 -3.08 -9.77
CA ASP A 79 6.80 -3.76 -10.89
C ASP A 79 6.24 -5.19 -11.06
N PRO A 80 6.23 -5.75 -12.29
CA PRO A 80 5.76 -7.11 -12.55
C PRO A 80 6.44 -8.19 -11.69
N GLU A 81 7.69 -7.98 -11.27
CA GLU A 81 8.42 -8.92 -10.41
C GLU A 81 7.73 -9.11 -9.04
N ALA A 82 7.14 -8.05 -8.46
CA ALA A 82 6.40 -8.15 -7.21
C ALA A 82 5.21 -9.11 -7.32
N PHE A 83 4.52 -9.08 -8.46
CA PHE A 83 3.40 -9.98 -8.74
C PHE A 83 3.85 -11.43 -8.93
N LEU A 84 5.00 -11.67 -9.57
CA LEU A 84 5.57 -13.03 -9.68
C LEU A 84 5.98 -13.60 -8.31
N LYS A 85 6.53 -12.74 -7.43
CA LYS A 85 6.88 -13.12 -6.06
C LYS A 85 5.66 -13.44 -5.22
N ILE A 86 4.62 -12.61 -5.25
CA ILE A 86 3.39 -12.87 -4.50
C ILE A 86 2.68 -14.14 -5.00
N ASP A 87 2.70 -14.39 -6.32
CA ASP A 87 2.18 -15.62 -6.91
C ASP A 87 2.92 -16.85 -6.37
N SER A 88 4.25 -16.77 -6.28
CA SER A 88 5.09 -17.85 -5.77
C SER A 88 4.83 -18.10 -4.30
N PHE A 89 4.67 -17.03 -3.51
CA PHE A 89 4.28 -17.11 -2.10
C PHE A 89 2.93 -17.82 -1.93
N VAL A 90 1.89 -17.40 -2.66
CA VAL A 90 0.56 -18.01 -2.59
C VAL A 90 0.61 -19.49 -3.00
N LYS A 91 1.29 -19.83 -4.10
CA LYS A 91 1.42 -21.21 -4.58
C LYS A 91 2.19 -22.12 -3.62
N SER A 92 3.07 -21.56 -2.78
CA SER A 92 3.74 -22.30 -1.72
C SER A 92 2.80 -22.66 -0.57
N HIS A 93 1.69 -21.93 -0.42
CA HIS A 93 0.64 -22.19 0.56
C HIS A 93 -0.25 -23.33 0.05
N LYS A 94 -0.01 -24.55 0.56
CA LYS A 94 -0.81 -25.72 0.17
C LYS A 94 -2.12 -25.72 0.95
N PRO A 95 -3.29 -25.67 0.28
CA PRO A 95 -4.55 -25.73 0.99
C PRO A 95 -4.78 -27.13 1.57
N THR A 96 -5.23 -27.20 2.83
CA THR A 96 -5.39 -28.44 3.61
C THR A 96 -6.69 -28.52 4.41
N TYR A 97 -7.50 -27.46 4.45
CA TYR A 97 -8.65 -27.40 5.33
C TYR A 97 -9.76 -28.31 4.81
N LYS A 98 -10.28 -29.09 5.74
CA LYS A 98 -11.42 -29.96 5.51
C LYS A 98 -12.51 -29.62 6.52
N SER A 99 -13.74 -29.62 6.05
CA SER A 99 -14.91 -29.56 6.92
C SER A 99 -14.99 -30.83 7.78
N TYR A 100 -15.88 -30.83 8.78
CA TYR A 100 -16.20 -32.03 9.55
C TYR A 100 -16.72 -33.20 8.68
N THR A 101 -17.20 -32.93 7.46
CA THR A 101 -17.62 -33.95 6.47
C THR A 101 -16.52 -34.32 5.48
N GLY A 102 -15.29 -33.82 5.66
CA GLY A 102 -14.15 -34.10 4.80
C GLY A 102 -14.13 -33.32 3.48
N LYS A 103 -15.04 -32.35 3.29
CA LYS A 103 -15.08 -31.50 2.08
C LYS A 103 -14.01 -30.42 2.15
N SER A 104 -13.37 -30.11 1.02
CA SER A 104 -12.42 -28.99 0.92
C SER A 104 -13.08 -27.67 1.32
N LEU A 105 -12.37 -26.87 2.10
CA LEU A 105 -12.78 -25.53 2.52
C LEU A 105 -11.90 -24.44 1.88
N GLY A 106 -11.42 -24.67 0.65
CA GLY A 106 -10.43 -23.80 0.02
C GLY A 106 -10.79 -22.29 -0.02
N THR A 107 -12.07 -21.91 -0.13
CA THR A 107 -12.46 -20.49 -0.02
C THR A 107 -12.14 -19.90 1.35
N ALA A 108 -12.38 -20.65 2.43
CA ALA A 108 -12.05 -20.21 3.78
C ALA A 108 -10.52 -20.08 3.94
N GLU A 109 -9.76 -21.01 3.36
CA GLU A 109 -8.29 -20.95 3.39
C GLU A 109 -7.74 -19.72 2.67
N CYS A 110 -8.32 -19.37 1.51
CA CYS A 110 -7.92 -18.16 0.80
C CYS A 110 -8.28 -16.89 1.58
N LEU A 111 -9.39 -16.90 2.33
CA LEU A 111 -9.73 -15.80 3.23
C LEU A 111 -8.75 -15.70 4.40
N ASP A 112 -8.39 -16.83 5.03
CA ASP A 112 -7.41 -16.86 6.10
C ASP A 112 -6.03 -16.38 5.63
N LEU A 113 -5.59 -16.81 4.43
CA LEU A 113 -4.37 -16.30 3.81
C LEU A 113 -4.45 -14.79 3.57
N TYR A 114 -5.57 -14.31 3.02
CA TYR A 114 -5.82 -12.89 2.80
C TYR A 114 -5.71 -12.08 4.10
N GLU A 115 -6.19 -12.61 5.22
CA GLU A 115 -6.15 -11.97 6.54
C GLU A 115 -4.84 -12.16 7.30
N SER A 116 -3.96 -13.04 6.83
CA SER A 116 -2.75 -13.44 7.57
C SER A 116 -1.68 -12.35 7.65
N ASP A 117 -0.99 -12.32 8.81
CA ASP A 117 0.23 -11.51 8.99
C ASP A 117 1.36 -11.97 8.06
N SER A 118 1.39 -13.25 7.69
CA SER A 118 2.38 -13.80 6.76
C SER A 118 2.29 -13.13 5.38
N LEU A 119 1.08 -13.08 4.81
CA LEU A 119 0.84 -12.40 3.54
C LEU A 119 1.13 -10.90 3.67
N LYS A 120 0.70 -10.27 4.77
CA LYS A 120 0.99 -8.86 5.02
C LYS A 120 2.49 -8.60 4.98
N ASN A 121 3.28 -9.35 5.76
CA ASN A 121 4.72 -9.16 5.85
C ASN A 121 5.42 -9.41 4.51
N GLU A 122 4.96 -10.41 3.73
CA GLU A 122 5.46 -10.65 2.38
C GLU A 122 5.22 -9.42 1.49
N ILE A 123 4.00 -8.87 1.48
CA ILE A 123 3.67 -7.67 0.70
C ILE A 123 4.51 -6.47 1.13
N GLU A 124 4.72 -6.25 2.43
CA GLU A 124 5.56 -5.15 2.93
C GLU A 124 7.02 -5.31 2.49
N SER A 125 7.52 -6.54 2.39
CA SER A 125 8.88 -6.82 1.89
C SER A 125 9.05 -6.48 0.41
N LEU A 126 7.95 -6.41 -0.34
CA LEU A 126 7.93 -6.10 -1.77
C LEU A 126 7.90 -4.60 -2.04
N ASP A 127 7.76 -3.73 -1.04
CA ASP A 127 7.76 -2.26 -1.21
C ASP A 127 8.97 -1.74 -2.02
N ALA A 128 10.10 -2.46 -2.01
CA ALA A 128 11.28 -2.14 -2.82
C ALA A 128 11.04 -2.19 -4.34
N TYR A 129 9.95 -2.84 -4.78
CA TYR A 129 9.50 -2.97 -6.16
C TYR A 129 8.41 -1.96 -6.54
N LEU A 130 8.13 -0.97 -5.69
CA LEU A 130 7.29 0.14 -6.08
C LEU A 130 8.06 1.03 -7.04
N SER A 131 7.52 1.18 -8.25
CA SER A 131 8.06 2.09 -9.24
C SER A 131 8.04 3.51 -8.65
N GLN A 132 9.18 4.19 -8.70
CA GLN A 132 9.28 5.60 -8.35
C GLN A 132 8.82 6.41 -9.56
N ASP A 133 7.54 6.72 -9.64
CA ASP A 133 7.02 7.74 -10.55
C ASP A 133 7.37 9.16 -10.05
#